data_AF-A0A265QBQ7-F1
#
_entry.id   AF-A0A265QBQ7-F1
#
_cell.length_a   1.000
_cell.length_b   1.000
_cell.length_c   1.000
_cell.angle_alpha   90.00
_cell.angle_beta   90.00
_cell.angle_gamma   90.00
#
_symmetry.space_group_name_H-M   'P 1'
#
loop_
_entity.id
_entity.type
_entity.pdbx_description
1 polymer ?
#
loop_
_entity_poly.entity_id
_entity_poly.type
_entity_poly.pdbx_seq_one_letter_code
_entity_poly.pdbx_strand_id
1 'polypeptide(L)'
;MNCFIGTSMLLFPSILLLKLLPVIYQPYYVLISMVFSIFFVYLYAPLESENKPLDEEEKILYRRRSLQTVIIGNIIILISMAFSDKFVYYAAIASTGFLLESLTLIHALESEK
;
A
#
# COMPACT_ATOMS: atom_id res chain seq x y z
N MET A 1 -0.61 -8.42 -16.80
CA MET A 1 0.30 -9.45 -16.26
C MET A 1 1.60 -8.86 -15.73
N ASN A 2 2.19 -7.87 -16.42
CA ASN A 2 3.46 -7.24 -16.01
C ASN A 2 3.43 -6.59 -14.62
N CYS A 3 2.34 -5.89 -14.24
CA CYS A 3 2.20 -5.31 -12.89
C CYS A 3 2.14 -6.37 -11.78
N PHE A 4 1.50 -7.52 -12.00
CA PHE A 4 1.41 -8.58 -10.99
C PHE A 4 2.78 -9.26 -10.77
N ILE A 5 3.53 -9.48 -11.85
CA ILE A 5 4.89 -10.01 -11.76
C ILE A 5 5.82 -8.98 -11.08
N GLY A 6 5.70 -7.71 -11.45
CA GLY A 6 6.48 -6.61 -10.85
C GLY A 6 6.23 -6.44 -9.36
N THR A 7 4.96 -6.39 -8.93
CA THR A 7 4.58 -6.34 -7.51
C THR A 7 5.07 -7.56 -6.74
N SER A 8 4.91 -8.76 -7.30
CA SER A 8 5.42 -10.00 -6.68
C SER A 8 6.95 -9.99 -6.53
N MET A 9 7.67 -9.48 -7.54
CA MET A 9 9.12 -9.36 -7.54
C MET A 9 9.63 -8.32 -6.53
N LEU A 10 8.84 -7.27 -6.24
CA LEU A 10 9.16 -6.29 -5.21
C LEU A 10 8.80 -6.79 -3.80
N LEU A 11 7.68 -7.49 -3.65
CA LEU A 11 7.21 -8.00 -2.35
C LEU A 11 8.17 -8.99 -1.71
N PHE A 12 8.67 -9.95 -2.47
CA PHE A 12 9.56 -10.99 -1.95
C PHE A 12 10.84 -10.45 -1.28
N PRO A 13 11.66 -9.59 -1.93
CA PRO A 13 12.83 -9.01 -1.29
C PRO A 13 12.47 -8.06 -0.14
N SER A 14 11.35 -7.33 -0.22
CA SER A 14 10.91 -6.47 0.89
C SER A 14 10.59 -7.27 2.15
N ILE A 15 9.98 -8.45 2.02
CA ILE A 15 9.72 -9.33 3.16
C ILE A 15 11.03 -9.89 3.74
N LEU A 16 12.01 -10.23 2.90
CA LEU A 16 13.33 -10.66 3.36
C LEU A 16 14.05 -9.55 4.13
N LEU A 17 14.00 -8.31 3.65
CA LEU A 17 14.55 -7.15 4.37
C LEU A 17 13.85 -6.94 5.72
N LEU A 18 12.54 -7.12 5.77
CA LEU A 18 11.78 -7.00 7.00
C LEU A 18 12.18 -8.05 8.05
N LYS A 19 12.59 -9.24 7.61
CA LYS A 19 13.13 -10.28 8.50
C LYS A 19 14.45 -9.87 9.17
N LEU A 20 15.23 -8.98 8.55
CA LEU A 20 16.44 -8.42 9.17
C LEU A 20 16.12 -7.32 10.19
N LEU A 21 14.92 -6.73 10.15
CA LEU A 21 14.52 -5.66 11.05
C LEU A 21 14.17 -6.22 12.45
N PRO A 22 14.82 -5.74 13.53
CA PRO A 22 14.50 -6.18 14.88
C PRO A 22 13.03 -5.94 15.24
N VAL A 23 12.41 -6.89 15.95
CA VAL A 23 10.98 -6.87 16.29
C VAL A 23 10.56 -5.59 17.02
N ILE A 24 11.46 -5.03 17.83
CA ILE A 24 11.22 -3.77 18.57
C ILE A 24 10.94 -2.59 17.62
N TYR A 25 11.52 -2.58 16.41
CA TYR A 25 11.34 -1.52 15.43
C TYR A 25 10.17 -1.75 14.46
N GLN A 26 9.60 -2.96 14.43
CA GLN A 26 8.52 -3.31 13.49
C GLN A 26 7.23 -2.50 13.69
N PRO A 27 6.76 -2.19 14.92
CA PRO A 27 5.59 -1.33 15.11
C PRO A 27 5.78 0.08 14.51
N TYR A 28 6.96 0.68 14.66
CA TYR A 28 7.26 1.99 14.08
C TYR A 28 7.29 1.92 12.56
N TYR A 29 7.86 0.85 12.00
CA TYR A 29 7.83 0.61 10.55
C TYR A 29 6.39 0.51 10.03
N VAL A 30 5.52 -0.23 10.73
CA VAL A 30 4.09 -0.34 10.37
C VAL A 30 3.43 1.03 10.34
N LEU A 31 3.61 1.86 11.36
CA LEU A 31 3.00 3.19 11.40
C LEU A 31 3.49 4.07 10.25
N ILE A 32 4.80 4.04 9.97
CA ILE A 32 5.39 4.80 8.87
C ILE A 32 4.85 4.33 7.52
N SER A 33 4.79 3.02 7.27
CA SER A 33 4.28 2.46 6.01
C SER A 33 2.78 2.77 5.81
N MET A 34 1.99 2.82 6.88
CA MET A 34 0.59 3.26 6.83
C MET A 34 0.45 4.72 6.40
N VAL A 35 1.26 5.62 6.98
CA VAL A 35 1.22 7.04 6.63
C VAL A 35 1.59 7.24 5.16
N PHE A 36 2.67 6.60 4.70
CA PHE A 36 3.10 6.70 3.30
C PHE A 36 2.09 6.08 2.33
N SER A 37 1.48 4.94 2.67
CA SER A 37 0.48 4.32 1.80
C SER A 37 -0.77 5.20 1.62
N ILE A 38 -1.28 5.78 2.71
CA ILE A 38 -2.40 6.74 2.63
C ILE A 38 -1.99 7.97 1.81
N PHE A 39 -0.80 8.52 2.06
CA PHE A 39 -0.30 9.69 1.36
C PHE A 39 -0.18 9.46 -0.15
N PHE A 40 0.40 8.33 -0.57
CA PHE A 40 0.53 8.00 -1.99
C PHE A 40 -0.80 7.74 -2.66
N VAL A 41 -1.73 7.02 -2.02
CA VAL A 41 -3.08 6.85 -2.57
C VAL A 41 -3.82 8.19 -2.65
N TYR A 42 -3.67 9.07 -1.67
CA TYR A 42 -4.28 10.40 -1.72
C TYR A 42 -3.75 11.25 -2.88
N LEU A 43 -2.45 11.22 -3.15
CA LEU A 43 -1.86 12.01 -4.24
C LEU A 43 -2.15 11.42 -5.62
N TYR A 44 -1.97 10.12 -5.78
CA TYR A 44 -1.84 9.49 -7.09
C TYR A 44 -3.06 8.69 -7.54
N ALA A 45 -4.04 8.44 -6.67
CA ALA A 45 -5.32 7.89 -7.09
C ALA A 45 -6.31 9.01 -7.47
N PRO A 46 -7.23 8.78 -8.43
CA PRO A 46 -7.30 7.61 -9.30
C PRO A 46 -6.32 7.75 -10.48
N LEU A 47 -5.77 6.63 -10.94
CA LEU A 47 -5.00 6.61 -12.18
C LEU A 47 -5.99 6.68 -13.36
N GLU A 48 -5.81 7.66 -14.23
CA GLU A 48 -6.54 7.73 -15.50
C GLU A 48 -5.96 6.70 -16.48
N SER A 49 -6.66 6.45 -17.59
CA SER A 49 -6.12 5.62 -18.66
C SER A 49 -6.45 6.27 -19.99
N GLU A 50 -5.53 6.24 -20.96
CA GLU A 50 -5.77 6.83 -22.29
C GLU A 50 -7.03 6.28 -22.96
N ASN A 51 -7.30 4.98 -22.78
CA ASN A 51 -8.44 4.30 -23.39
C ASN A 51 -9.78 4.57 -22.67
N LYS A 52 -9.76 5.18 -21.48
CA LYS A 52 -10.97 5.54 -20.73
C LYS A 52 -10.68 6.74 -19.81
N PRO A 53 -10.78 7.97 -20.33
CA PRO A 53 -10.71 9.17 -19.50
C PRO A 53 -11.88 9.15 -18.51
N LEU A 54 -11.58 9.52 -17.26
CA LEU A 54 -12.56 9.58 -16.18
C LEU A 54 -13.20 10.96 -16.17
N ASP A 55 -14.52 11.01 -15.97
CA ASP A 55 -15.20 12.27 -15.66
C ASP A 55 -14.88 12.73 -14.22
N GLU A 56 -15.03 14.02 -13.93
CA GLU A 56 -14.67 14.60 -12.62
C GLU A 56 -15.43 13.95 -11.45
N GLU A 57 -16.70 13.59 -11.66
CA GLU A 57 -17.48 12.85 -10.65
C GLU A 57 -16.92 11.44 -10.39
N GLU A 58 -16.50 10.74 -11.45
CA GLU A 58 -15.90 9.41 -11.34
C GLU A 58 -14.53 9.47 -10.66
N LYS A 59 -13.72 10.50 -10.94
CA LYS A 59 -12.42 10.68 -10.29
C LYS A 59 -12.56 10.83 -8.78
N ILE A 60 -13.50 11.67 -8.34
CA ILE A 60 -13.77 11.87 -6.92
C ILE A 60 -14.27 10.57 -6.28
N LEU A 61 -15.19 9.86 -6.95
CA LEU A 61 -15.73 8.60 -6.46
C LEU A 61 -14.65 7.54 -6.29
N TYR A 62 -13.79 7.32 -7.29
CA TYR A 62 -12.76 6.30 -7.23
C TYR A 62 -11.62 6.66 -6.28
N ARG A 63 -11.19 7.92 -6.20
CA ARG A 63 -10.25 8.36 -5.16
C ARG A 63 -10.78 8.05 -3.76
N ARG A 64 -12.06 8.38 -3.50
CA ARG A 64 -12.68 8.13 -2.20
C ARG A 64 -12.72 6.64 -1.88
N ARG A 65 -13.05 5.79 -2.86
CA ARG A 65 -13.06 4.33 -2.70
C ARG A 65 -11.66 3.78 -2.41
N SER A 66 -10.64 4.22 -3.14
CA SER A 66 -9.25 3.80 -2.90
C SER A 66 -8.77 4.18 -1.51
N LEU A 67 -9.07 5.41 -1.06
CA LEU A 67 -8.77 5.86 0.30
C LEU A 67 -9.52 5.05 1.36
N GLN A 68 -10.81 4.76 1.15
CA GLN A 68 -11.58 3.90 2.05
C GLN A 68 -10.96 2.51 2.18
N THR A 69 -10.54 1.90 1.08
CA THR A 69 -9.88 0.58 1.08
C THR A 69 -8.59 0.60 1.89
N VAL A 70 -7.71 1.58 1.68
CA VAL A 70 -6.45 1.68 2.44
C VAL A 70 -6.70 1.93 3.92
N ILE A 71 -7.65 2.82 4.27
CA ILE A 71 -7.99 3.12 5.66
C ILE A 71 -8.54 1.86 6.36
N ILE A 72 -9.48 1.15 5.73
CA ILE A 72 -10.06 -0.07 6.30
C ILE A 72 -8.97 -1.15 6.47
N GLY A 73 -8.11 -1.33 5.47
CA GLY A 73 -6.97 -2.25 5.56
C GLY A 73 -6.02 -1.92 6.70
N ASN A 74 -5.67 -0.65 6.86
CA ASN A 74 -4.81 -0.19 7.95
C ASN A 74 -5.46 -0.36 9.33
N ILE A 75 -6.77 -0.15 9.47
CA ILE A 75 -7.50 -0.42 10.71
C ILE A 75 -7.42 -1.92 11.07
N ILE A 76 -7.61 -2.80 10.10
CA ILE A 76 -7.51 -4.26 10.31
C ILE A 76 -6.08 -4.63 10.75
N ILE A 77 -5.05 -4.04 10.13
CA ILE A 77 -3.65 -4.27 10.51
C ILE A 77 -3.41 -3.80 11.94
N LEU A 78 -3.87 -2.60 12.34
CA LEU A 78 -3.71 -2.10 13.72
C LEU A 78 -4.42 -2.99 14.74
N ILE A 79 -5.65 -3.41 14.44
CA ILE A 79 -6.41 -4.33 15.28
C ILE A 79 -5.67 -5.66 15.43
N SER A 80 -5.07 -6.19 14.35
CA SER A 80 -4.33 -7.45 14.40
C SER A 80 -3.14 -7.41 15.38
N MET A 81 -2.46 -6.26 15.49
CA MET A 81 -1.33 -6.08 16.40
C MET A 81 -1.71 -6.16 17.87
N ALA A 82 -2.97 -5.88 18.22
CA ALA A 82 -3.45 -5.91 19.61
C ALA A 82 -3.64 -7.32 20.17
N PHE A 83 -3.67 -8.37 19.33
CA PHE A 83 -3.93 -9.74 19.78
C PHE A 83 -2.69 -10.49 20.30
N SER A 84 -1.51 -10.25 19.72
CA SER A 84 -0.26 -10.92 20.12
C SER A 84 0.95 -10.28 19.43
N ASP A 85 2.11 -10.32 20.08
CA ASP A 85 3.40 -9.89 19.50
C ASP A 85 3.75 -10.62 18.20
N LYS A 86 3.28 -11.87 18.01
CA LYS A 86 3.46 -12.60 16.76
C LYS A 86 2.75 -11.92 15.59
N PHE A 87 1.63 -11.26 15.84
CA PHE A 87 0.89 -10.51 14.83
C PHE A 87 1.58 -9.21 14.43
N VAL A 88 2.50 -8.67 15.23
CA VAL A 88 3.30 -7.49 14.83
C VAL A 88 4.12 -7.77 13.59
N TYR A 89 4.73 -8.96 13.49
CA TYR A 89 5.48 -9.37 12.31
C TYR A 89 4.59 -9.50 11.07
N TYR A 90 3.41 -10.12 11.21
CA TYR A 90 2.46 -10.24 10.11
C TYR A 90 1.85 -8.89 9.70
N ALA A 91 1.60 -8.00 10.67
CA ALA A 91 1.17 -6.64 10.44
C ALA A 91 2.22 -5.85 9.65
N ALA A 92 3.50 -6.02 9.98
CA ALA A 92 4.59 -5.43 9.23
C ALA A 92 4.61 -5.91 7.77
N ILE A 93 4.49 -7.22 7.52
CA ILE A 93 4.38 -7.77 6.15
C ILE A 93 3.17 -7.19 5.41
N ALA A 94 2.00 -7.18 6.03
CA ALA A 94 0.78 -6.65 5.43
C ALA A 94 0.92 -5.16 5.08
N SER A 95 1.51 -4.37 5.99
CA SER A 95 1.74 -2.94 5.79
C SER A 95 2.75 -2.66 4.66
N THR A 96 3.76 -3.51 4.48
CA THR A 96 4.66 -3.48 3.32
C THR A 96 3.89 -3.72 2.03
N GLY A 97 2.92 -4.64 2.04
CA GLY A 97 2.02 -4.88 0.91
C GLY A 97 1.26 -3.63 0.49
N PHE A 98 0.57 -2.99 1.43
CA PHE A 98 -0.15 -1.73 1.16
C PHE A 98 0.78 -0.62 0.67
N LEU A 99 1.99 -0.52 1.23
CA LEU A 99 2.97 0.46 0.79
C LEU A 99 3.42 0.21 -0.66
N LEU A 100 3.77 -1.02 -1.01
CA LEU A 100 4.21 -1.36 -2.37
C LEU A 100 3.09 -1.17 -3.39
N GLU A 101 1.85 -1.55 -3.07
CA GLU A 101 0.70 -1.28 -3.93
C GLU A 101 0.44 0.22 -4.10
N SER A 102 0.69 1.03 -3.07
CA SER A 102 0.58 2.49 -3.22
C SER A 102 1.72 3.09 -4.06
N LEU A 103 2.90 2.46 -4.07
CA LEU A 103 4.04 2.88 -4.89
C LEU A 103 3.86 2.51 -6.38
N THR A 104 3.11 1.45 -6.69
CA THR A 104 2.85 1.08 -8.09
C THR A 104 2.04 2.16 -8.81
N LEU A 105 1.23 2.96 -8.09
CA LEU A 105 0.55 4.13 -8.63
C LEU A 105 1.55 5.16 -9.19
N ILE A 106 2.70 5.34 -8.54
CA ILE A 106 3.76 6.26 -8.99
C ILE A 106 4.38 5.74 -10.29
N HIS A 107 4.73 4.45 -10.31
CA HIS A 107 5.33 3.83 -11.50
C HIS A 107 4.37 3.83 -12.69
N ALA A 108 3.08 3.59 -12.43
CA ALA A 108 2.06 3.61 -13.46
C ALA A 108 1.90 5.03 -14.07
N LEU A 109 1.96 6.08 -13.25
CA LEU A 109 1.98 7.47 -13.73
C LEU A 109 3.19 7.80 -14.62
N GLU A 110 4.34 7.18 -14.35
CA GLU A 110 5.55 7.38 -15.15
C GLU A 110 5.49 6.62 -16.48
N SER A 111 4.79 5.48 -16.53
CA SER A 111 4.64 4.69 -17.75
C SER A 111 3.64 5.24 -18.77
N GLU A 112 2.75 6.16 -18.36
CA GLU A 112 1.77 6.82 -19.23
C GLU A 112 2.25 8.17 -19.80
N LYS A 113 3.46 8.63 -19.43
CA LYS A 113 4.11 9.82 -20.03
C LYS A 113 5.01 9.46 -21.19
#